data_AF-A0A399Z6C0-F1
#
_entry.id   AF-A0A399Z6C0-F1
#
_cell.length_a   1.000
_cell.length_b   1.000
_cell.length_c   1.000
_cell.angle_alpha   90.00
_cell.angle_beta   90.00
_cell.angle_gamma   90.00
#
_symmetry.space_group_name_H-M   'P 1'
#
loop_
_entity.id
_entity.type
_entity.pdbx_description
1 polymer ?
#
loop_
_entity_poly.entity_id
_entity_poly.type
_entity_poly.pdbx_seq_one_letter_code
_entity_poly.pdbx_strand_id
1 'polypeptide(L)'
;MIKYREQEQIAMTDLLTFLNNAELDELTKISGISRSLAEDILAARPFETEEDVLKTRGMGSALLERAREYAEAQEDASEDKALVQVKEEAAPEKKSPPKEEAAREARPSFGSRLGAALLSVFRGLVRLIAVLIIIGALAALALYGLPILRDYLLAPAEQNSAEIFLLRADVNAAQTQAADLQAQLAEANGRVDTLEQSVESYSASLTKLETAQADLEKTTAEENAELAAELKRELTLTRSVQYLLRARLYLSQSNFGLARDDISAARGLLAGIQTDEPDFKTDALTQTIARLDLALGNLPAFPVIAAADTDIALQLLMDDLPEGVVFPTETPSPTETPTPEATVTGTPEATPTP
;
A
#
# COMPACT_ATOMS: atom_id res chain seq x y z
N MET A 1 8.46 -37.04 0.19
CA MET A 1 8.21 -35.81 0.97
C MET A 1 9.39 -35.39 1.86
N ILE A 2 10.16 -36.31 2.47
CA ILE A 2 11.27 -35.91 3.36
C ILE A 2 12.42 -35.19 2.62
N LYS A 3 12.82 -35.66 1.44
CA LYS A 3 13.91 -35.04 0.65
C LYS A 3 13.65 -33.59 0.21
N TYR A 4 12.39 -33.21 0.00
CA TYR A 4 12.04 -31.85 -0.45
C TYR A 4 12.18 -30.82 0.68
N ARG A 5 11.84 -31.20 1.92
CA ARG A 5 11.97 -30.32 3.08
C ARG A 5 13.43 -30.05 3.46
N GLU A 6 14.31 -31.01 3.18
CA GLU A 6 15.74 -30.91 3.48
C GLU A 6 16.47 -29.98 2.49
N GLN A 7 16.12 -30.05 1.19
CA GLN A 7 16.65 -29.12 0.19
C GLN A 7 16.21 -27.67 0.44
N GLU A 8 14.97 -27.46 0.88
CA GLU A 8 14.45 -26.13 1.17
C GLU A 8 15.15 -25.49 2.39
N GLN A 9 15.53 -26.29 3.40
CA GLN A 9 16.29 -25.80 4.55
C GLN A 9 17.73 -25.42 4.22
N ILE A 10 18.38 -26.16 3.31
CA ILE A 10 19.74 -25.86 2.85
C ILE A 10 19.74 -24.53 2.08
N ALA A 11 18.90 -24.40 1.06
CA ALA A 11 18.78 -23.17 0.26
C ALA A 11 18.42 -21.94 1.11
N MET A 12 17.65 -22.12 2.20
CA MET A 12 17.32 -21.05 3.14
C MET A 12 18.54 -20.61 3.96
N THR A 13 19.39 -21.56 4.37
CA THR A 13 20.60 -21.27 5.16
C THR A 13 21.64 -20.54 4.31
N ASP A 14 21.77 -20.92 3.03
CA ASP A 14 22.74 -20.36 2.10
C ASP A 14 22.37 -18.91 1.75
N LEU A 15 21.07 -18.64 1.53
CA LEU A 15 20.56 -17.29 1.33
C LEU A 15 20.85 -16.37 2.53
N LEU A 16 20.55 -16.81 3.76
CA LEU A 16 20.78 -16.01 4.96
C LEU A 16 22.28 -15.75 5.17
N THR A 17 23.13 -16.73 4.87
CA THR A 17 24.59 -16.59 4.94
C THR A 17 25.09 -15.58 3.90
N PHE A 18 24.58 -15.63 2.67
CA PHE A 18 24.88 -14.66 1.63
C PHE A 18 24.42 -13.26 2.03
N LEU A 19 23.16 -13.08 2.45
CA LEU A 19 22.61 -11.76 2.79
C LEU A 19 23.30 -11.10 3.97
N ASN A 20 23.79 -11.87 4.95
CA ASN A 20 24.51 -11.34 6.11
C ASN A 20 25.97 -10.96 5.79
N ASN A 21 26.62 -11.61 4.81
CA ASN A 21 28.04 -11.39 4.51
C ASN A 21 28.31 -10.59 3.22
N ALA A 22 27.38 -10.53 2.27
CA ALA A 22 27.58 -9.89 0.96
C ALA A 22 27.91 -8.40 1.08
N GLU A 23 28.73 -7.86 0.17
CA GLU A 23 29.01 -6.42 0.11
C GLU A 23 27.95 -5.66 -0.74
N LEU A 24 27.92 -4.33 -0.63
CA LEU A 24 26.97 -3.47 -1.37
C LEU A 24 26.99 -3.74 -2.89
N ASP A 25 28.19 -3.92 -3.45
CA ASP A 25 28.39 -4.18 -4.88
C ASP A 25 27.97 -5.60 -5.29
N GLU A 26 27.86 -6.54 -4.35
CA GLU A 26 27.40 -7.90 -4.61
C GLU A 26 25.88 -7.99 -4.57
N LEU A 27 25.25 -7.28 -3.63
CA LEU A 27 23.79 -7.18 -3.56
C LEU A 27 23.18 -6.54 -4.81
N THR A 28 23.83 -5.51 -5.35
CA THR A 28 23.37 -4.81 -6.56
C THR A 28 23.51 -5.61 -7.85
N LYS A 29 24.25 -6.74 -7.84
CA LYS A 29 24.30 -7.67 -8.99
C LYS A 29 23.02 -8.49 -9.14
N ILE A 30 22.22 -8.61 -8.07
CA ILE A 30 20.95 -9.33 -8.12
C ILE A 30 19.93 -8.49 -8.88
N SER A 31 19.36 -9.08 -9.93
CA SER A 31 18.39 -8.39 -10.80
C SER A 31 17.17 -7.92 -10.01
N GLY A 32 17.03 -6.59 -9.88
CA GLY A 32 15.93 -5.94 -9.18
C GLY A 32 16.29 -5.37 -7.82
N ILE A 33 17.50 -5.59 -7.30
CA ILE A 33 18.00 -4.93 -6.10
C ILE A 33 18.67 -3.61 -6.50
N SER A 34 18.03 -2.49 -6.17
CA SER A 34 18.62 -1.17 -6.35
C SER A 34 19.68 -0.89 -5.28
N ARG A 35 20.54 0.11 -5.53
CA ARG A 35 21.54 0.54 -4.54
C ARG A 35 20.90 0.97 -3.21
N SER A 36 19.77 1.67 -3.26
CA SER A 36 19.05 2.07 -2.04
C SER A 36 18.54 0.87 -1.25
N LEU A 37 17.99 -0.14 -1.94
CA LEU A 37 17.52 -1.37 -1.28
C LEU A 37 18.70 -2.16 -0.70
N ALA A 38 19.84 -2.19 -1.37
CA ALA A 38 21.05 -2.84 -0.85
C ALA A 38 21.58 -2.15 0.43
N GLU A 39 21.49 -0.81 0.52
CA GLU A 39 21.83 -0.05 1.73
C GLU A 39 20.83 -0.37 2.88
N ASP A 40 19.53 -0.46 2.58
CA ASP A 40 18.50 -0.84 3.55
C ASP A 40 18.71 -2.28 4.07
N ILE A 41 19.09 -3.22 3.19
CA ILE A 41 19.43 -4.60 3.56
C ILE A 41 20.66 -4.63 4.47
N LEU A 42 21.71 -3.87 4.15
CA LEU A 42 22.92 -3.76 4.98
C LEU A 42 22.62 -3.19 6.37
N ALA A 43 21.73 -2.19 6.44
CA ALA A 43 21.34 -1.55 7.70
C ALA A 43 20.48 -2.47 8.59
N ALA A 44 19.73 -3.41 7.99
CA ALA A 44 18.85 -4.33 8.70
C ALA A 44 19.53 -5.64 9.16
N ARG A 45 20.82 -5.84 8.85
CA ARG A 45 21.60 -6.99 9.34
C ARG A 45 21.75 -6.96 10.87
N PRO A 46 21.78 -8.13 11.54
CA PRO A 46 21.74 -9.50 10.98
C PRO A 46 20.32 -10.06 10.81
N PHE A 47 20.14 -10.95 9.84
CA PHE A 47 18.89 -11.70 9.62
C PHE A 47 19.02 -13.13 10.17
N GLU A 48 18.06 -13.55 10.99
CA GLU A 48 17.99 -14.92 11.53
C GLU A 48 16.96 -15.78 10.79
N THR A 49 15.93 -15.15 10.21
CA THR A 49 14.82 -15.83 9.53
C THR A 49 14.44 -15.15 8.21
N GLU A 50 13.78 -15.89 7.31
CA GLU A 50 13.26 -15.34 6.04
C GLU A 50 12.24 -14.22 6.27
N GLU A 51 11.45 -14.35 7.33
CA GLU A 51 10.44 -13.36 7.74
C GLU A 51 11.08 -12.01 8.10
N ASP A 52 12.32 -12.01 8.61
CA ASP A 52 13.04 -10.77 8.92
C ASP A 52 13.53 -10.06 7.66
N VAL A 53 13.89 -10.81 6.62
CA VAL A 53 14.25 -10.26 5.31
C VAL A 53 13.03 -9.60 4.66
N LEU A 54 11.84 -10.21 4.75
CA LEU A 54 10.59 -9.65 4.21
C LEU A 54 10.11 -8.38 4.94
N LYS A 55 10.56 -8.13 6.16
CA LYS A 55 10.26 -6.88 6.89
C LYS A 55 11.09 -5.70 6.36
N THR A 56 12.16 -5.95 5.60
CA THR A 56 12.96 -4.86 5.02
C THR A 56 12.16 -4.13 3.94
N ARG A 57 12.20 -2.80 3.98
CA ARG A 57 11.39 -1.94 3.12
C ARG A 57 11.76 -2.17 1.65
N GLY A 58 10.81 -2.68 0.87
CA GLY A 58 10.98 -2.93 -0.57
C GLY A 58 11.42 -4.35 -0.95
N MET A 59 11.59 -5.25 0.03
CA MET A 59 11.93 -6.64 -0.22
C MET A 59 10.66 -7.51 -0.27
N GLY A 60 10.23 -7.86 -1.48
CA GLY A 60 9.08 -8.74 -1.71
C GLY A 60 9.48 -10.21 -1.89
N SER A 61 8.51 -11.13 -1.77
CA SER A 61 8.73 -12.57 -1.96
C SER A 61 9.36 -12.93 -3.30
N ALA A 62 8.96 -12.26 -4.39
CA ALA A 62 9.52 -12.48 -5.72
C ALA A 62 11.00 -12.04 -5.86
N LEU A 63 11.44 -11.04 -5.09
CA LEU A 63 12.85 -10.65 -5.04
C LEU A 63 13.65 -11.62 -4.18
N LEU A 64 13.05 -12.11 -3.11
CA LEU A 64 13.65 -13.11 -2.23
C LEU A 64 13.93 -14.42 -2.98
N GLU A 65 12.99 -14.87 -3.81
CA GLU A 65 13.16 -16.05 -4.67
C GLU A 65 14.33 -15.87 -5.66
N ARG A 66 14.46 -14.70 -6.29
CA ARG A 66 15.62 -14.40 -7.17
C ARG A 66 16.94 -14.29 -6.42
N ALA A 67 16.92 -13.72 -5.23
CA ALA A 67 18.11 -13.65 -4.37
C ALA A 67 18.54 -15.06 -3.94
N ARG A 68 17.59 -15.96 -3.70
CA ARG A 68 17.84 -17.39 -3.42
C ARG A 68 18.51 -18.08 -4.61
N GLU A 69 17.94 -17.94 -5.81
CA GLU A 69 18.54 -18.51 -7.03
C GLU A 69 19.97 -17.99 -7.27
N TYR A 70 20.22 -16.71 -7.00
CA TYR A 70 21.56 -16.12 -7.15
C TYR A 70 22.56 -16.61 -6.10
N ALA A 71 22.12 -16.78 -4.84
CA ALA A 71 22.95 -17.29 -3.76
C ALA A 71 23.37 -18.76 -4.03
N GLU A 72 22.43 -19.59 -4.47
CA GLU A 72 22.68 -20.98 -4.87
C GLU A 72 23.69 -21.06 -6.04
N ALA A 73 23.55 -20.17 -7.03
CA ALA A 73 24.48 -20.10 -8.17
C ALA A 73 25.89 -19.57 -7.82
N GLN A 74 26.04 -18.84 -6.71
CA GLN A 74 27.34 -18.31 -6.25
C GLN A 74 28.16 -19.35 -5.49
N GLU A 75 27.49 -20.26 -4.78
CA GLU A 75 28.17 -21.33 -4.02
C GLU A 75 28.82 -22.35 -4.96
N ASP A 76 28.17 -22.66 -6.08
CA ASP A 76 28.73 -23.50 -7.15
C ASP A 76 29.94 -22.85 -7.87
N ALA A 77 30.06 -21.52 -7.82
CA ALA A 77 31.13 -20.77 -8.48
C ALA A 77 32.34 -20.49 -7.57
N SER A 78 32.24 -20.79 -6.26
CA SER A 78 33.29 -20.46 -5.29
C SER A 78 34.28 -21.60 -5.00
N GLU A 79 34.11 -22.79 -5.60
CA GLU A 79 35.15 -23.84 -5.61
C GLU A 79 36.28 -23.58 -6.65
N ASP A 80 36.14 -22.62 -7.59
CA ASP A 80 37.10 -22.41 -8.69
C ASP A 80 37.86 -21.05 -8.65
N LYS A 81 38.01 -20.47 -7.45
CA LYS A 81 38.74 -19.20 -7.24
C LYS A 81 39.83 -19.29 -6.18
N ALA A 82 40.72 -20.26 -6.36
CA ALA A 82 42.05 -20.22 -5.77
C ALA A 82 43.07 -20.42 -6.89
N LEU A 83 43.38 -19.36 -7.67
CA LEU A 83 44.61 -19.16 -8.45
C LEU A 83 44.46 -17.97 -9.42
N VAL A 84 44.66 -16.72 -8.97
CA VAL A 84 45.33 -15.70 -9.81
C VAL A 84 46.16 -14.80 -8.92
N GLN A 85 47.44 -15.16 -8.83
CA GLN A 85 48.51 -14.36 -8.29
C GLN A 85 49.23 -13.64 -9.44
N VAL A 86 49.66 -12.40 -9.17
CA VAL A 86 50.81 -11.72 -9.80
C VAL A 86 50.62 -11.21 -11.24
N LYS A 87 50.58 -9.88 -11.40
CA LYS A 87 51.67 -9.19 -12.13
C LYS A 87 51.81 -7.71 -11.74
N GLU A 88 52.75 -7.52 -10.82
CA GLU A 88 53.55 -6.33 -10.62
C GLU A 88 54.47 -6.13 -11.84
N GLU A 89 54.47 -4.93 -12.44
CA GLU A 89 55.56 -4.50 -13.33
C GLU A 89 55.76 -2.98 -13.26
N ALA A 90 56.62 -2.63 -12.30
CA ALA A 90 57.60 -1.56 -12.24
C ALA A 90 57.70 -0.51 -13.39
N ALA A 91 57.82 0.74 -12.90
CA ALA A 91 58.50 1.97 -13.38
C ALA A 91 59.81 1.76 -14.21
N PRO A 92 60.52 2.79 -14.79
CA PRO A 92 60.63 4.22 -14.39
C PRO A 92 60.75 5.28 -15.55
N GLU A 93 60.42 6.56 -15.36
CA GLU A 93 61.25 7.72 -14.94
C GLU A 93 62.50 8.08 -15.82
N LYS A 94 62.58 9.32 -16.37
CA LYS A 94 63.73 10.27 -16.25
C LYS A 94 63.68 11.56 -17.14
N LYS A 95 63.71 12.71 -16.44
CA LYS A 95 64.62 13.90 -16.51
C LYS A 95 65.00 14.62 -17.85
N SER A 96 64.51 15.86 -17.97
CA SER A 96 65.08 17.23 -18.24
C SER A 96 66.54 17.48 -18.78
N PRO A 97 67.00 18.74 -19.07
CA PRO A 97 67.42 19.27 -20.39
C PRO A 97 68.93 19.71 -20.49
N PRO A 98 69.30 20.93 -20.98
CA PRO A 98 70.11 21.26 -22.17
C PRO A 98 71.63 21.56 -21.94
N LYS A 99 72.45 21.67 -23.00
CA LYS A 99 73.85 22.20 -23.02
C LYS A 99 74.28 22.50 -24.48
N GLU A 100 74.47 23.74 -24.94
CA GLU A 100 75.58 24.70 -24.71
C GLU A 100 76.92 24.34 -25.41
N GLU A 101 77.44 25.35 -26.12
CA GLU A 101 78.86 25.64 -26.44
C GLU A 101 79.56 25.16 -27.76
N ALA A 102 79.99 26.20 -28.50
CA ALA A 102 81.37 26.48 -28.91
C ALA A 102 81.87 26.18 -30.35
N ALA A 103 82.15 27.30 -31.02
CA ALA A 103 83.42 27.64 -31.71
C ALA A 103 83.83 26.91 -33.00
N ARG A 104 84.03 27.69 -34.08
CA ARG A 104 85.37 28.10 -34.52
C ARG A 104 85.36 29.10 -35.67
N GLU A 105 86.37 29.94 -35.62
CA GLU A 105 86.77 31.04 -36.49
C GLU A 105 87.41 30.55 -37.80
N ALA A 106 87.31 31.35 -38.88
CA ALA A 106 88.40 31.64 -39.83
C ALA A 106 87.98 32.71 -40.86
N ARG A 107 88.56 33.91 -40.75
CA ARG A 107 88.80 34.87 -41.84
C ARG A 107 90.28 34.70 -42.28
N PRO A 108 90.83 35.45 -43.25
CA PRO A 108 90.38 35.88 -44.59
C PRO A 108 91.47 35.60 -45.66
N SER A 109 91.19 35.79 -46.97
CA SER A 109 92.28 36.06 -47.93
C SER A 109 91.85 36.81 -49.21
N PHE A 110 92.37 38.03 -49.34
CA PHE A 110 93.23 38.45 -50.46
C PHE A 110 92.68 38.62 -51.90
N GLY A 111 91.45 39.11 -52.08
CA GLY A 111 90.91 39.45 -53.41
C GLY A 111 90.38 40.88 -53.59
N SER A 112 90.47 41.73 -52.58
CA SER A 112 89.96 43.11 -52.66
C SER A 112 91.05 44.06 -53.16
N ARG A 113 90.82 44.68 -54.34
CA ARG A 113 91.17 46.10 -54.68
C ARG A 113 91.31 46.40 -56.18
N LEU A 114 90.68 45.65 -57.09
CA LEU A 114 90.58 46.08 -58.50
C LEU A 114 89.16 45.83 -59.07
N GLY A 115 88.18 46.63 -58.63
CA GLY A 115 86.79 46.52 -59.16
C GLY A 115 85.77 47.52 -58.61
N ALA A 116 86.18 48.51 -57.81
CA ALA A 116 85.29 49.32 -56.99
C ALA A 116 84.43 50.37 -57.74
N ALA A 117 84.65 50.60 -59.04
CA ALA A 117 83.85 51.55 -59.83
C ALA A 117 82.73 50.89 -60.67
N LEU A 118 82.84 49.58 -60.97
CA LEU A 118 81.75 48.80 -61.57
C LEU A 118 80.78 48.26 -60.50
N LEU A 119 81.26 48.05 -59.26
CA LEU A 119 80.46 47.52 -58.15
C LEU A 119 79.39 48.49 -57.60
N SER A 120 79.47 49.80 -57.83
CA SER A 120 78.49 50.77 -57.28
C SER A 120 77.16 50.76 -58.06
N VAL A 121 77.22 50.63 -59.39
CA VAL A 121 76.05 50.38 -60.25
C VAL A 121 75.50 48.98 -59.96
N PHE A 122 76.37 47.99 -59.79
CA PHE A 122 75.98 46.65 -59.35
C PHE A 122 75.31 46.66 -57.96
N ARG A 123 75.76 47.50 -57.02
CA ARG A 123 75.16 47.65 -55.68
C ARG A 123 73.80 48.34 -55.70
N GLY A 124 73.61 49.32 -56.59
CA GLY A 124 72.30 49.93 -56.85
C GLY A 124 71.31 48.92 -57.44
N LEU A 125 71.76 48.12 -58.40
CA LEU A 125 70.97 47.04 -59.01
C LEU A 125 70.66 45.93 -58.00
N VAL A 126 71.61 45.53 -57.16
CA VAL A 126 71.42 44.55 -56.08
C VAL A 126 70.44 45.07 -55.03
N ARG A 127 70.44 46.37 -54.68
CA ARG A 127 69.43 46.94 -53.78
C ARG A 127 68.03 46.93 -54.37
N LEU A 128 67.89 47.27 -55.66
CA LEU A 128 66.59 47.25 -56.34
C LEU A 128 66.07 45.81 -56.49
N ILE A 129 66.95 44.86 -56.82
CA ILE A 129 66.64 43.42 -56.83
C ILE A 129 66.27 42.94 -55.42
N ALA A 130 66.97 43.37 -54.37
CA ALA A 130 66.65 43.01 -52.99
C ALA A 130 65.26 43.54 -52.56
N VAL A 131 64.90 44.77 -52.92
CA VAL A 131 63.56 45.31 -52.66
C VAL A 131 62.50 44.55 -53.44
N LEU A 132 62.73 44.22 -54.71
CA LEU A 132 61.82 43.39 -55.50
C LEU A 132 61.68 41.97 -54.94
N ILE A 133 62.77 41.38 -54.41
CA ILE A 133 62.73 40.09 -53.72
C ILE A 133 61.94 40.21 -52.42
N ILE A 134 62.07 41.29 -51.65
CA ILE A 134 61.30 41.49 -50.42
C ILE A 134 59.82 41.70 -50.74
N ILE A 135 59.48 42.51 -51.74
CA ILE A 135 58.09 42.70 -52.19
C ILE A 135 57.53 41.38 -52.74
N GLY A 136 58.31 40.64 -53.53
CA GLY A 136 57.94 39.32 -54.04
C GLY A 136 57.78 38.28 -52.92
N ALA A 137 58.63 38.31 -51.89
CA ALA A 137 58.55 37.44 -50.73
C ALA A 137 57.36 37.80 -49.83
N LEU A 138 57.06 39.09 -49.67
CA LEU A 138 55.86 39.56 -48.96
C LEU A 138 54.58 39.20 -49.73
N ALA A 139 54.58 39.35 -51.06
CA ALA A 139 53.48 38.93 -51.91
C ALA A 139 53.30 37.40 -51.87
N ALA A 140 54.40 36.63 -51.87
CA ALA A 140 54.37 35.19 -51.70
C ALA A 140 53.91 34.80 -50.28
N LEU A 141 54.33 35.49 -49.22
CA LEU A 141 53.86 35.26 -47.86
C LEU A 141 52.38 35.62 -47.70
N ALA A 142 51.90 36.66 -48.37
CA ALA A 142 50.47 36.97 -48.39
C ALA A 142 49.70 35.88 -49.15
N LEU A 143 50.13 35.52 -50.37
CA LEU A 143 49.43 34.54 -51.22
C LEU A 143 49.49 33.11 -50.68
N TYR A 144 50.61 32.68 -50.08
CA TYR A 144 50.81 31.32 -49.57
C TYR A 144 50.64 31.22 -48.05
N GLY A 145 50.90 32.29 -47.29
CA GLY A 145 50.71 32.31 -45.84
C GLY A 145 49.24 32.42 -45.45
N LEU A 146 48.43 33.24 -46.14
CA LEU A 146 46.99 33.34 -45.88
C LEU A 146 46.24 31.99 -45.99
N PRO A 147 46.43 31.16 -47.04
CA PRO A 147 45.77 29.86 -47.10
C PRO A 147 46.27 28.89 -46.00
N ILE A 148 47.57 28.89 -45.66
CA ILE A 148 48.09 28.05 -44.57
C ILE A 148 47.50 28.45 -43.22
N LEU A 149 47.40 29.75 -42.92
CA LEU A 149 46.76 30.22 -41.70
C LEU A 149 45.26 29.88 -41.66
N ARG A 150 44.57 29.99 -42.80
CA ARG A 150 43.14 29.61 -42.88
C ARG A 150 42.96 28.12 -42.59
N ASP A 151 43.72 27.27 -43.26
CA ASP A 151 43.54 25.83 -43.17
C ASP A 151 44.05 25.28 -41.82
N TYR A 152 45.05 25.91 -41.19
CA TYR A 152 45.62 25.46 -39.92
C TYR A 152 44.97 26.07 -38.68
N LEU A 153 44.53 27.33 -38.71
CA LEU A 153 43.99 28.03 -37.53
C LEU A 153 42.49 28.30 -37.62
N LEU A 154 41.95 28.68 -38.78
CA LEU A 154 40.52 29.00 -38.90
C LEU A 154 39.67 27.74 -39.03
N ALA A 155 40.08 26.76 -39.84
CA ALA A 155 39.28 25.56 -40.06
C ALA A 155 38.98 24.76 -38.75
N PRO A 156 39.94 24.55 -37.83
CA PRO A 156 39.63 23.92 -36.54
C PRO A 156 38.75 24.79 -35.65
N ALA A 157 38.89 26.12 -35.70
CA ALA A 157 38.04 27.03 -34.93
C ALA A 157 36.59 27.01 -35.42
N GLU A 158 36.37 26.94 -36.73
CA GLU A 158 35.04 26.78 -37.33
C GLU A 158 34.41 25.44 -36.92
N GLN A 159 35.16 24.34 -36.98
CA GLN A 159 34.68 23.02 -36.54
C GLN A 159 34.34 23.00 -35.04
N ASN A 160 35.23 23.50 -34.19
CA ASN A 160 34.98 23.58 -32.75
C ASN A 160 33.77 24.47 -32.44
N SER A 161 33.56 25.55 -33.20
CA SER A 161 32.40 26.43 -33.00
C SER A 161 31.08 25.74 -33.36
N ALA A 162 31.07 24.89 -34.40
CA ALA A 162 29.91 24.10 -34.78
C ALA A 162 29.63 22.99 -33.74
N GLU A 163 30.68 22.32 -33.24
CA GLU A 163 30.55 21.31 -32.19
C GLU A 163 30.03 21.92 -30.89
N ILE A 164 30.56 23.06 -30.45
CA ILE A 164 30.07 23.78 -29.26
C ILE A 164 28.60 24.16 -29.42
N PHE A 165 28.16 24.54 -30.63
CA PHE A 165 26.75 24.83 -30.88
C PHE A 165 25.87 23.59 -30.72
N LEU A 166 26.29 22.44 -31.26
CA LEU A 166 25.58 21.16 -31.11
C LEU A 166 25.55 20.72 -29.64
N LEU A 167 26.68 20.76 -28.96
CA LEU A 167 26.78 20.39 -27.55
C LEU A 167 25.88 21.26 -26.67
N ARG A 168 25.77 22.57 -26.96
CA ARG A 168 24.84 23.46 -26.27
C ARG A 168 23.38 23.11 -26.57
N ALA A 169 23.06 22.72 -27.80
CA ALA A 169 21.73 22.27 -28.15
C ALA A 169 21.36 20.98 -27.39
N ASP A 170 22.28 20.02 -27.31
CA ASP A 170 22.09 18.76 -26.58
C ASP A 170 21.95 19.00 -25.07
N VAL A 171 22.79 19.86 -24.48
CA VAL A 171 22.69 20.24 -23.05
C VAL A 171 21.35 20.90 -22.77
N ASN A 172 20.88 21.80 -23.64
CA ASN A 172 19.56 22.42 -23.49
C ASN A 172 18.43 21.38 -23.61
N ALA A 173 18.53 20.44 -24.55
CA ALA A 173 17.54 19.38 -24.72
C ALA A 173 17.49 18.44 -23.50
N ALA A 174 18.65 18.02 -22.99
CA ALA A 174 18.76 17.22 -21.78
C ALA A 174 18.22 17.98 -20.55
N GLN A 175 18.48 19.28 -20.46
CA GLN A 175 17.93 20.12 -19.40
C GLN A 175 16.40 20.23 -19.47
N THR A 176 15.82 20.33 -20.67
CA THR A 176 14.37 20.29 -20.86
C THR A 176 13.78 18.93 -20.47
N GLN A 177 14.42 17.83 -20.85
CA GLN A 177 13.98 16.48 -20.45
C GLN A 177 14.05 16.29 -18.93
N ALA A 178 15.12 16.76 -18.28
CA ALA A 178 15.25 16.71 -16.83
C ALA A 178 14.14 17.50 -16.13
N ALA A 179 13.78 18.68 -16.66
CA ALA A 179 12.67 19.47 -16.13
C ALA A 179 11.31 18.78 -16.31
N ASP A 180 11.08 18.13 -17.46
CA ASP A 180 9.83 17.40 -17.72
C ASP A 180 9.69 16.16 -16.82
N LEU A 181 10.77 15.37 -16.66
CA LEU A 181 10.79 14.24 -15.72
C LEU A 181 10.56 14.69 -14.28
N GLN A 182 11.13 15.83 -13.87
CA GLN A 182 10.88 16.41 -12.54
C GLN A 182 9.41 16.81 -12.37
N ALA A 183 8.78 17.37 -13.41
CA ALA A 183 7.35 17.70 -13.37
C ALA A 183 6.48 16.44 -13.28
N GLN A 184 6.78 15.40 -14.06
CA GLN A 184 6.08 14.12 -14.00
C GLN A 184 6.22 13.43 -12.64
N LEU A 185 7.42 13.47 -12.02
CA LEU A 185 7.63 12.95 -10.66
C LEU A 185 6.83 13.74 -9.62
N ALA A 186 6.78 15.07 -9.73
CA ALA A 186 5.97 15.89 -8.84
C ALA A 186 4.47 15.59 -8.97
N GLU A 187 3.98 15.39 -10.20
CA GLU A 187 2.59 15.00 -10.45
C GLU A 187 2.28 13.59 -9.92
N ALA A 188 3.17 12.62 -10.17
CA ALA A 188 3.01 11.26 -9.67
C ALA A 188 2.97 11.22 -8.14
N ASN A 189 3.83 11.99 -7.47
CA ASN A 189 3.81 12.14 -6.00
C ASN A 189 2.48 12.74 -5.53
N GLY A 190 1.96 13.79 -6.17
CA GLY A 190 0.66 14.35 -5.82
C GLY A 190 -0.52 13.37 -6.00
N ARG A 191 -0.44 12.48 -7.00
CA ARG A 191 -1.41 11.39 -7.18
C ARG A 191 -1.30 10.34 -6.08
N VAL A 192 -0.10 10.00 -5.64
CA VAL A 192 0.13 9.09 -4.50
C VAL A 192 -0.47 9.68 -3.23
N ASP A 193 -0.19 10.94 -2.91
CA ASP A 193 -0.75 11.62 -1.73
C ASP A 193 -2.29 11.59 -1.71
N THR A 194 -2.90 11.84 -2.88
CA THR A 194 -4.36 11.80 -3.03
C THR A 194 -4.92 10.39 -2.82
N LEU A 195 -4.23 9.37 -3.33
CA LEU A 195 -4.61 7.97 -3.13
C LEU A 195 -4.47 7.56 -1.67
N GLU A 196 -3.39 7.93 -1.00
CA GLU A 196 -3.19 7.69 0.43
C GLU A 196 -4.32 8.28 1.27
N GLN A 197 -4.70 9.54 1.00
CA GLN A 197 -5.82 10.19 1.68
C GLN A 197 -7.15 9.46 1.42
N SER A 198 -7.37 8.98 0.18
CA SER A 198 -8.58 8.21 -0.14
C SER A 198 -8.61 6.86 0.59
N VAL A 199 -7.47 6.17 0.69
CA VAL A 199 -7.34 4.90 1.41
C VAL A 199 -7.59 5.10 2.91
N GLU A 200 -7.04 6.16 3.51
CA GLU A 200 -7.31 6.51 4.91
C GLU A 200 -8.80 6.77 5.13
N SER A 201 -9.44 7.55 4.25
CA SER A 201 -10.89 7.81 4.31
C SER A 201 -11.72 6.53 4.19
N TYR A 202 -11.39 5.65 3.24
CA TYR A 202 -12.09 4.38 3.08
C TYR A 202 -11.87 3.45 4.27
N SER A 203 -10.67 3.38 4.84
CA SER A 203 -10.41 2.58 6.04
C SER A 203 -11.23 3.08 7.24
N ALA A 204 -11.37 4.40 7.41
CA ALA A 204 -12.21 5.00 8.44
C ALA A 204 -13.71 4.72 8.18
N SER A 205 -14.14 4.63 6.93
CA SER A 205 -15.52 4.26 6.60
C SER A 205 -15.80 2.77 6.86
N LEU A 206 -14.85 1.88 6.57
CA LEU A 206 -14.97 0.44 6.82
C LEU A 206 -15.06 0.15 8.32
N THR A 207 -14.19 0.74 9.13
CA THR A 207 -14.25 0.59 10.59
C THR A 207 -15.58 1.06 11.18
N LYS A 208 -16.14 2.18 10.69
CA LYS A 208 -17.49 2.64 11.09
C LYS A 208 -18.58 1.65 10.70
N LEU A 209 -18.49 1.06 9.51
CA LEU A 209 -19.48 0.11 9.02
C LEU A 209 -19.41 -1.21 9.80
N GLU A 210 -18.20 -1.68 10.15
CA GLU A 210 -17.99 -2.84 11.02
C GLU A 210 -18.59 -2.62 12.41
N THR A 211 -18.38 -1.45 13.03
CA THR A 211 -19.01 -1.14 14.33
C THR A 211 -20.52 -1.08 14.24
N ALA A 212 -21.06 -0.46 13.19
CA ALA A 212 -22.50 -0.36 12.99
C ALA A 212 -23.14 -1.75 12.75
N GLN A 213 -22.44 -2.63 12.02
CA GLN A 213 -22.87 -4.01 11.82
C GLN A 213 -22.87 -4.78 13.14
N ALA A 214 -21.81 -4.68 13.95
CA ALA A 214 -21.75 -5.35 15.24
C ALA A 214 -22.86 -4.89 16.20
N ASP A 215 -23.15 -3.58 16.23
CA ASP A 215 -24.23 -3.03 17.05
C ASP A 215 -25.61 -3.49 16.57
N LEU A 216 -25.83 -3.55 15.25
CA LEU A 216 -27.10 -4.03 14.68
C LEU A 216 -27.31 -5.53 14.91
N GLU A 217 -26.27 -6.35 14.75
CA GLU A 217 -26.31 -7.78 15.04
C GLU A 217 -26.62 -8.04 16.52
N LYS A 218 -25.99 -7.27 17.42
CA LYS A 218 -26.26 -7.32 18.86
C LYS A 218 -27.71 -6.95 19.16
N THR A 219 -28.18 -5.81 18.65
CA THR A 219 -29.55 -5.32 18.89
C THR A 219 -30.58 -6.33 18.37
N THR A 220 -30.38 -6.84 17.16
CA THR A 220 -31.24 -7.84 16.54
C THR A 220 -31.25 -9.16 17.35
N ALA A 221 -30.11 -9.58 17.88
CA ALA A 221 -30.04 -10.77 18.72
C ALA A 221 -30.77 -10.59 20.07
N GLU A 222 -30.64 -9.42 20.70
CA GLU A 222 -31.32 -9.06 21.95
C GLU A 222 -32.83 -8.99 21.75
N GLU A 223 -33.30 -8.25 20.73
CA GLU A 223 -34.73 -8.13 20.39
C GLU A 223 -35.35 -9.49 20.04
N ASN A 224 -34.65 -10.33 19.25
CA ASN A 224 -35.15 -11.66 18.92
C ASN A 224 -35.24 -12.58 20.15
N ALA A 225 -34.28 -12.47 21.08
CA ALA A 225 -34.32 -13.25 22.32
C ALA A 225 -35.48 -12.82 23.22
N GLU A 226 -35.73 -11.51 23.33
CA GLU A 226 -36.85 -10.94 24.07
C GLU A 226 -38.19 -11.35 23.45
N LEU A 227 -38.36 -11.20 22.13
CA LEU A 227 -39.57 -11.62 21.42
C LEU A 227 -39.81 -13.13 21.55
N ALA A 228 -38.77 -13.95 21.49
CA ALA A 228 -38.90 -15.39 21.66
C ALA A 228 -39.32 -15.76 23.10
N ALA A 229 -38.81 -15.06 24.12
CA ALA A 229 -39.23 -15.22 25.50
C ALA A 229 -40.70 -14.84 25.68
N GLU A 230 -41.10 -13.69 25.14
CA GLU A 230 -42.49 -13.20 25.12
C GLU A 230 -43.45 -14.22 24.50
N LEU A 231 -43.13 -14.69 23.28
CA LEU A 231 -43.96 -15.66 22.57
C LEU A 231 -44.04 -17.00 23.32
N LYS A 232 -42.94 -17.45 23.92
CA LYS A 232 -42.92 -18.67 24.76
C LYS A 232 -43.85 -18.49 25.97
N ARG A 233 -43.83 -17.33 26.61
CA ARG A 233 -44.69 -17.00 27.76
C ARG A 233 -46.16 -17.00 27.37
N GLU A 234 -46.53 -16.27 26.33
CA GLU A 234 -47.91 -16.18 25.83
C GLU A 234 -48.48 -17.54 25.43
N LEU A 235 -47.67 -18.37 24.75
CA LEU A 235 -48.06 -19.74 24.41
C LEU A 235 -48.27 -20.60 25.66
N THR A 236 -47.42 -20.44 26.67
CA THR A 236 -47.51 -21.19 27.93
C THR A 236 -48.75 -20.77 28.73
N LEU A 237 -49.07 -19.48 28.79
CA LEU A 237 -50.30 -18.95 29.41
C LEU A 237 -51.54 -19.45 28.67
N THR A 238 -51.56 -19.37 27.34
CA THR A 238 -52.67 -19.89 26.54
C THR A 238 -52.89 -21.38 26.78
N ARG A 239 -51.80 -22.16 26.86
CA ARG A 239 -51.87 -23.60 27.10
C ARG A 239 -52.35 -23.93 28.51
N SER A 240 -51.94 -23.18 29.54
CA SER A 240 -52.44 -23.37 30.90
C SER A 240 -53.93 -23.06 30.99
N VAL A 241 -54.42 -21.99 30.36
CA VAL A 241 -55.85 -21.68 30.23
C VAL A 241 -56.61 -22.84 29.57
N GLN A 242 -56.10 -23.42 28.49
CA GLN A 242 -56.75 -24.57 27.82
C GLN A 242 -56.86 -25.79 28.74
N TYR A 243 -55.82 -26.10 29.52
CA TYR A 243 -55.88 -27.18 30.51
C TYR A 243 -56.93 -26.90 31.58
N LEU A 244 -57.03 -25.68 32.09
CA LEU A 244 -58.05 -25.31 33.09
C LEU A 244 -59.47 -25.41 32.54
N LEU A 245 -59.71 -24.95 31.30
CA LEU A 245 -61.00 -25.10 30.63
C LEU A 245 -61.40 -26.56 30.44
N ARG A 246 -60.45 -27.43 30.09
CA ARG A 246 -60.68 -28.87 29.97
C ARG A 246 -60.91 -29.54 31.32
N ALA A 247 -60.14 -29.16 32.35
CA ALA A 247 -60.36 -29.62 33.72
C ALA A 247 -61.77 -29.27 34.20
N ARG A 248 -62.25 -28.05 33.92
CA ARG A 248 -63.62 -27.61 34.25
C ARG A 248 -64.68 -28.51 33.61
N LEU A 249 -64.49 -28.86 32.34
CA LEU A 249 -65.35 -29.82 31.64
C LEU A 249 -65.33 -31.19 32.33
N TYR A 250 -64.14 -31.72 32.67
CA TYR A 250 -64.02 -33.00 33.37
C TYR A 250 -64.65 -33.00 34.77
N LEU A 251 -64.54 -31.89 35.51
CA LEU A 251 -65.21 -31.72 36.80
C LEU A 251 -66.73 -31.78 36.65
N SER A 252 -67.30 -31.12 35.64
CA SER A 252 -68.74 -31.19 35.35
C SER A 252 -69.23 -32.59 34.97
N GLN A 253 -68.35 -33.41 34.37
CA GLN A 253 -68.62 -34.79 33.98
C GLN A 253 -68.32 -35.81 35.09
N SER A 254 -67.94 -35.34 36.29
CA SER A 254 -67.51 -36.18 37.41
C SER A 254 -66.29 -37.08 37.09
N ASN A 255 -65.44 -36.68 36.15
CA ASN A 255 -64.21 -37.39 35.80
C ASN A 255 -63.00 -36.77 36.52
N PHE A 256 -62.91 -37.02 37.83
CA PHE A 256 -61.97 -36.32 38.71
C PHE A 256 -60.50 -36.66 38.48
N GLY A 257 -60.21 -37.86 37.94
CA GLY A 257 -58.83 -38.25 37.59
C GLY A 257 -58.26 -37.37 36.49
N LEU A 258 -58.97 -37.28 35.36
CA LEU A 258 -58.54 -36.43 34.24
C LEU A 258 -58.53 -34.94 34.61
N ALA A 259 -59.48 -34.49 35.43
CA ALA A 259 -59.48 -33.12 35.93
C ALA A 259 -58.22 -32.83 36.77
N ARG A 260 -57.82 -33.75 37.66
CA ARG A 260 -56.62 -33.61 38.49
C ARG A 260 -55.36 -33.54 37.62
N ASP A 261 -55.28 -34.38 36.60
CA ASP A 261 -54.14 -34.41 35.68
C ASP A 261 -54.00 -33.06 34.95
N ASP A 262 -55.10 -32.51 34.44
CA ASP A 262 -55.11 -31.21 33.75
C ASP A 262 -54.77 -30.04 34.67
N ILE A 263 -55.32 -30.00 35.88
CA ILE A 263 -54.99 -28.96 36.87
C ILE A 263 -53.51 -29.03 37.23
N SER A 264 -52.96 -30.24 37.41
CA SER A 264 -51.54 -30.42 37.71
C SER A 264 -50.64 -29.97 36.56
N ALA A 265 -51.04 -30.23 35.31
CA ALA A 265 -50.33 -29.78 34.12
C ALA A 265 -50.33 -28.25 34.00
N ALA A 266 -51.49 -27.61 34.19
CA ALA A 266 -51.59 -26.15 34.21
C ALA A 266 -50.71 -25.53 35.30
N ARG A 267 -50.78 -26.06 36.53
CA ARG A 267 -49.95 -25.62 37.66
C ARG A 267 -48.45 -25.77 37.37
N GLY A 268 -48.04 -26.88 36.76
CA GLY A 268 -46.65 -27.11 36.36
C GLY A 268 -46.14 -26.09 35.35
N LEU A 269 -46.95 -25.74 34.35
CA LEU A 269 -46.60 -24.70 33.37
C LEU A 269 -46.48 -23.31 34.02
N LEU A 270 -47.42 -22.93 34.89
CA LEU A 270 -47.40 -21.63 35.56
C LEU A 270 -46.22 -21.50 36.55
N ALA A 271 -45.90 -22.57 37.28
CA ALA A 271 -44.72 -22.61 38.15
C ALA A 271 -43.41 -22.52 37.34
N GLY A 272 -43.41 -23.08 36.12
CA GLY A 272 -42.31 -22.92 35.18
C GLY A 272 -42.10 -21.45 34.80
N ILE A 273 -43.16 -20.74 34.41
CA ILE A 273 -43.09 -19.29 34.12
C ILE A 273 -42.56 -18.52 35.33
N GLN A 274 -43.07 -18.79 36.54
CA GLN A 274 -42.63 -18.10 37.76
C GLN A 274 -41.13 -18.33 38.07
N THR A 275 -40.57 -19.47 37.66
CA THR A 275 -39.16 -19.78 37.86
C THR A 275 -38.28 -19.14 36.79
N ASP A 276 -38.72 -19.20 35.53
CA ASP A 276 -38.00 -18.63 34.39
C ASP A 276 -38.02 -17.09 34.41
N GLU A 277 -39.11 -16.48 34.90
CA GLU A 277 -39.37 -15.04 34.91
C GLU A 277 -39.93 -14.59 36.28
N PRO A 278 -39.07 -14.40 37.31
CA PRO A 278 -39.53 -14.12 38.67
C PRO A 278 -40.24 -12.78 38.83
N ASP A 279 -39.95 -11.81 37.96
CA ASP A 279 -40.53 -10.47 37.99
C ASP A 279 -41.87 -10.37 37.22
N PHE A 280 -42.22 -11.40 36.45
CA PHE A 280 -43.46 -11.40 35.66
C PHE A 280 -44.67 -11.71 36.54
N LYS A 281 -45.47 -10.69 36.86
CA LYS A 281 -46.79 -10.79 37.51
C LYS A 281 -46.79 -11.77 38.71
N THR A 282 -45.74 -11.67 39.52
CA THR A 282 -45.41 -12.63 40.57
C THR A 282 -46.58 -12.86 41.52
N ASP A 283 -47.28 -11.79 41.90
CA ASP A 283 -48.42 -11.86 42.82
C ASP A 283 -49.61 -12.63 42.22
N ALA A 284 -49.95 -12.37 40.97
CA ALA A 284 -51.06 -13.02 40.30
C ALA A 284 -50.77 -14.50 40.00
N LEU A 285 -49.56 -14.82 39.54
CA LEU A 285 -49.12 -16.20 39.34
C LEU A 285 -49.10 -16.97 40.67
N THR A 286 -48.59 -16.37 41.74
CA THR A 286 -48.55 -16.99 43.07
C THR A 286 -49.97 -17.28 43.57
N GLN A 287 -50.88 -16.32 43.45
CA GLN A 287 -52.28 -16.50 43.85
C GLN A 287 -52.98 -17.58 43.01
N THR A 288 -52.75 -17.59 41.71
CA THR A 288 -53.30 -18.59 40.78
C THR A 288 -52.81 -19.99 41.15
N ILE A 289 -51.50 -20.17 41.32
CA ILE A 289 -50.89 -21.46 41.72
C ILE A 289 -51.43 -21.92 43.07
N ALA A 290 -51.54 -21.02 44.06
CA ALA A 290 -52.10 -21.35 45.37
C ALA A 290 -53.56 -21.84 45.27
N ARG A 291 -54.38 -21.24 44.39
CA ARG A 291 -55.75 -21.71 44.12
C ARG A 291 -55.78 -23.09 43.46
N LEU A 292 -54.89 -23.34 42.50
CA LEU A 292 -54.77 -24.67 41.88
C LEU A 292 -54.31 -25.73 42.88
N ASP A 293 -53.44 -25.39 43.82
CA ASP A 293 -53.01 -26.30 44.90
C ASP A 293 -54.16 -26.66 45.85
N LEU A 294 -55.02 -25.69 46.20
CA LEU A 294 -56.25 -25.96 46.95
C LEU A 294 -57.20 -26.88 46.17
N ALA A 295 -57.38 -26.64 44.87
CA ALA A 295 -58.21 -27.50 44.01
C ALA A 295 -57.67 -28.94 43.96
N LEU A 296 -56.35 -29.13 43.80
CA LEU A 296 -55.71 -30.45 43.81
C LEU A 296 -55.81 -31.16 45.17
N GLY A 297 -55.76 -30.42 46.27
CA GLY A 297 -55.95 -30.95 47.62
C GLY A 297 -57.39 -31.41 47.88
N ASN A 298 -58.37 -30.73 47.28
CA ASN A 298 -59.79 -31.04 47.42
C ASN A 298 -60.26 -32.22 46.54
N LEU A 299 -59.52 -32.59 45.49
CA LEU A 299 -59.87 -33.72 44.62
C LEU A 299 -59.37 -35.07 45.18
N PRO A 300 -60.20 -36.14 45.20
CA PRO A 300 -61.58 -36.22 44.70
C PRO A 300 -62.66 -35.99 45.79
N ALA A 301 -62.28 -35.69 47.04
CA ALA A 301 -63.20 -35.69 48.18
C ALA A 301 -64.26 -34.57 48.15
N PHE A 302 -63.91 -33.38 47.65
CA PHE A 302 -64.75 -32.18 47.63
C PHE A 302 -64.79 -31.54 46.23
N PRO A 303 -65.42 -32.19 45.24
CA PRO A 303 -65.33 -31.77 43.83
C PRO A 303 -65.97 -30.41 43.53
N VAL A 304 -67.00 -30.01 44.29
CA VAL A 304 -67.64 -28.69 44.12
C VAL A 304 -66.71 -27.56 44.55
N ILE A 305 -65.97 -27.75 45.66
CA ILE A 305 -65.00 -26.76 46.14
C ILE A 305 -63.82 -26.68 45.16
N ALA A 306 -63.32 -27.84 44.70
CA ALA A 306 -62.27 -27.88 43.70
C ALA A 306 -62.66 -27.18 42.40
N ALA A 307 -63.91 -27.30 41.95
CA ALA A 307 -64.43 -26.57 40.79
C ALA A 307 -64.45 -25.05 41.01
N ALA A 308 -64.87 -24.59 42.20
CA ALA A 308 -64.86 -23.17 42.53
C ALA A 308 -63.43 -22.59 42.56
N ASP A 309 -62.47 -23.30 43.18
CA ASP A 309 -61.06 -22.86 43.19
C ASP A 309 -60.44 -22.87 41.78
N THR A 310 -60.81 -23.83 40.93
CA THR A 310 -60.38 -23.88 39.52
C THR A 310 -60.93 -22.69 38.73
N ASP A 311 -62.20 -22.32 38.93
CA ASP A 311 -62.83 -21.18 38.27
C ASP A 311 -62.21 -19.85 38.75
N ILE A 312 -61.89 -19.71 40.04
CA ILE A 312 -61.17 -18.55 40.58
C ILE A 312 -59.77 -18.45 39.99
N ALA A 313 -59.03 -19.56 39.91
CA ALA A 313 -57.70 -19.58 39.30
C ALA A 313 -57.74 -19.18 37.83
N LEU A 314 -58.73 -19.68 37.08
CA LEU A 314 -58.95 -19.30 35.68
C LEU A 314 -59.25 -17.80 35.54
N GLN A 315 -60.12 -17.27 36.40
CA GLN A 315 -60.44 -15.84 36.39
C GLN A 315 -59.21 -14.99 36.70
N LEU A 316 -58.43 -15.32 37.73
CA LEU A 316 -57.19 -14.61 38.06
C LEU A 316 -56.19 -14.62 36.90
N LEU A 317 -56.11 -15.73 36.18
CA LEU A 317 -55.25 -15.85 35.02
C LEU A 317 -55.75 -14.99 33.84
N MET A 318 -57.06 -14.94 33.60
CA MET A 318 -57.67 -14.18 32.51
C MET A 318 -57.73 -12.67 32.77
N ASP A 319 -58.03 -12.25 34.00
CA ASP A 319 -58.07 -10.83 34.41
C ASP A 319 -56.68 -10.18 34.31
N ASP A 320 -55.62 -10.99 34.32
CA ASP A 320 -54.24 -10.56 34.21
C ASP A 320 -53.56 -11.02 32.90
N LEU A 321 -54.33 -11.42 31.89
CA LEU A 321 -53.80 -11.42 30.51
C LEU A 321 -53.60 -9.96 30.09
N PRO A 322 -52.50 -9.60 29.41
CA PRO A 322 -52.39 -8.25 28.84
C PRO A 322 -53.63 -7.98 28.00
N GLU A 323 -54.44 -6.97 28.38
CA GLU A 323 -55.46 -6.42 27.51
C GLU A 323 -54.78 -6.18 26.17
N GLY A 324 -55.28 -6.86 25.14
CA GLY A 324 -54.48 -7.27 24.01
C GLY A 324 -53.60 -6.18 23.45
N VAL A 325 -52.48 -6.62 22.85
CA VAL A 325 -51.79 -5.98 21.73
C VAL A 325 -52.71 -4.94 21.13
N VAL A 326 -52.53 -3.68 21.56
CA VAL A 326 -53.15 -2.56 20.89
C VAL A 326 -52.46 -2.62 19.54
N PHE A 327 -53.10 -3.26 18.55
CA PHE A 327 -52.68 -3.07 17.17
C PHE A 327 -52.60 -1.56 17.05
N PRO A 328 -51.43 -0.97 16.77
CA PRO A 328 -51.37 0.44 16.54
C PRO A 328 -52.35 0.67 15.41
N THR A 329 -53.50 1.24 15.74
CA THR A 329 -54.28 1.97 14.76
C THR A 329 -53.42 3.19 14.56
N GLU A 330 -52.40 3.04 13.71
CA GLU A 330 -51.81 4.18 13.04
C GLU A 330 -52.98 4.83 12.32
N THR A 331 -53.59 5.80 12.99
CA THR A 331 -54.24 6.89 12.32
C THR A 331 -53.14 7.48 11.46
N PRO A 332 -53.19 7.38 10.12
CA PRO A 332 -52.18 8.01 9.30
C PRO A 332 -52.21 9.50 9.63
N SER A 333 -51.15 9.96 10.32
CA SER A 333 -50.89 11.38 10.44
C SER A 333 -50.80 11.92 9.01
N PRO A 334 -51.48 13.03 8.68
CA PRO A 334 -51.48 13.55 7.33
C PRO A 334 -50.03 13.78 6.90
N THR A 335 -49.60 13.03 5.89
CA THR A 335 -48.35 13.25 5.18
C THR A 335 -48.31 14.72 4.77
N GLU A 336 -47.44 15.49 5.40
CA GLU A 336 -47.05 16.79 4.88
C GLU A 336 -46.52 16.55 3.46
N THR A 337 -47.26 17.09 2.50
CA THR A 337 -46.86 17.11 1.11
C THR A 337 -45.54 17.90 1.04
N PRO A 338 -44.43 17.31 0.55
CA PRO A 338 -43.24 18.09 0.31
C PRO A 338 -43.58 19.12 -0.77
N THR A 339 -43.49 20.39 -0.37
CA THR A 339 -43.52 21.53 -1.28
C THR A 339 -42.39 21.33 -2.31
N PRO A 340 -42.67 21.35 -3.62
CA PRO A 340 -41.60 21.29 -4.61
C PRO A 340 -40.81 22.60 -4.55
N GLU A 341 -39.56 22.49 -4.10
CA GLU A 341 -38.59 23.57 -4.16
C GLU A 341 -38.30 23.87 -5.64
N ALA A 342 -38.55 25.13 -6.02
CA ALA A 342 -38.43 25.61 -7.38
C ALA A 342 -37.00 25.43 -7.89
N THR A 343 -36.86 24.58 -8.91
CA THR A 343 -35.67 24.51 -9.75
C THR A 343 -35.38 25.87 -10.35
N VAL A 344 -34.30 26.51 -9.88
CA VAL A 344 -33.75 27.72 -10.50
C VAL A 344 -33.09 27.30 -11.81
N THR A 345 -33.71 27.71 -12.91
CA THR A 345 -33.17 27.63 -14.28
C THR A 345 -31.86 28.39 -14.37
N GLY A 346 -30.74 27.66 -14.34
CA GLY A 346 -29.42 28.16 -14.70
C GLY A 346 -29.26 28.29 -16.21
N THR A 347 -29.03 29.51 -16.65
CA THR A 347 -28.59 29.96 -17.98
C THR A 347 -27.51 29.08 -18.62
N PRO A 348 -27.63 28.67 -19.89
CA PRO A 348 -26.49 28.14 -20.64
C PRO A 348 -25.61 29.30 -21.13
N GLU A 349 -24.44 29.47 -20.53
CA GLU A 349 -23.34 30.26 -21.08
C GLU A 349 -22.44 29.35 -21.91
N ALA A 350 -22.14 29.80 -23.12
CA ALA A 350 -21.48 29.05 -24.17
C ALA A 350 -19.94 29.12 -24.08
N THR A 351 -19.29 28.18 -24.79
CA THR A 351 -17.99 28.34 -25.51
C THR A 351 -16.72 27.92 -24.72
N PRO A 352 -15.60 27.51 -25.38
CA PRO A 352 -15.40 26.59 -26.50
C PRO A 352 -14.41 25.43 -26.20
N THR A 353 -14.39 24.50 -27.15
CA THR A 353 -13.42 23.45 -27.51
C THR A 353 -11.92 23.78 -27.32
N PRO A 354 -11.07 22.81 -26.92
CA PRO A 354 -9.65 22.76 -27.25
C PRO A 354 -9.36 22.05 -28.58
#